data_AF-A0A7S2IFC1-F1
#
_entry.id   AF-A0A7S2IFC1-F1
#
_cell.length_a   1.000
_cell.length_b   1.000
_cell.length_c   1.000
_cell.angle_alpha   90.00
_cell.angle_beta   90.00
_cell.angle_gamma   90.00
#
_symmetry.space_group_name_H-M   'P 1'
#
loop_
_entity.id
_entity.type
_entity.pdbx_description
1 polymer ?
#
loop_
_entity_poly.entity_id
_entity_poly.type
_entity_poly.pdbx_seq_one_letter_code
_entity_poly.pdbx_strand_id
1 'polypeptide(L)'
;AAAAMGLPNITAQLVASSGRPEGCYSFAGRPWLATNPSNKGSGALGQRKPLCSDQAEPHAEPCRGKAHALLGQRSPETSAGAAGPTTTVAAPSVPAGLASAGPSLFCFTVASMAEAELKLLQAQVRK
;
A
#
# COMPACT_ATOMS: atom_id res chain seq x y z
N ALA A 1 13.01 -14.79 11.64
CA ALA A 1 12.87 -13.40 11.14
C ALA A 1 14.24 -12.74 10.92
N ALA A 2 15.05 -12.47 11.95
CA ALA A 2 16.34 -11.77 11.80
C ALA A 2 17.31 -12.43 10.80
N ALA A 3 17.46 -13.76 10.87
CA ALA A 3 18.33 -14.53 9.97
C ALA A 3 17.93 -14.41 8.49
N ALA A 4 16.63 -14.32 8.18
CA ALA A 4 16.15 -14.18 6.80
C ALA A 4 16.50 -12.83 6.18
N MET A 5 16.86 -11.83 6.99
CA MET A 5 17.24 -10.49 6.56
C MET A 5 18.75 -10.24 6.71
N GLY A 6 19.56 -11.27 6.97
CA GLY A 6 21.01 -11.14 7.19
C GLY A 6 21.36 -10.30 8.43
N LEU A 7 20.42 -10.16 9.38
CA LEU A 7 20.64 -9.44 10.62
C LEU A 7 21.08 -10.41 11.72
N PRO A 8 21.98 -9.98 12.62
CA PRO A 8 22.34 -10.80 13.78
C PRO A 8 21.09 -11.10 14.61
N ASN A 9 21.04 -12.29 15.22
CA ASN A 9 19.92 -12.68 16.07
C ASN A 9 20.00 -11.94 17.42
N ILE A 10 19.57 -10.69 17.41
CA ILE A 10 19.56 -9.81 18.58
C ILE A 10 18.14 -9.36 18.89
N THR A 11 17.83 -9.24 20.18
CA THR A 11 16.53 -8.79 20.66
C THR A 11 16.27 -7.34 20.24
N ALA A 12 15.07 -7.08 19.71
CA ALA A 12 14.66 -5.73 19.33
C ALA A 12 14.55 -4.81 20.55
N GLN A 13 14.99 -3.56 20.40
CA GLN A 13 14.77 -2.55 21.43
C GLN A 13 13.36 -1.99 21.34
N LEU A 14 12.64 -2.06 22.46
CA LEU A 14 11.30 -1.49 22.59
C LEU A 14 11.41 0.03 22.80
N VAL A 15 10.59 0.80 22.09
CA VAL A 15 10.54 2.26 22.25
C VAL A 15 9.10 2.75 22.29
N ALA A 16 8.78 3.52 23.33
CA ALA A 16 7.44 4.08 23.56
C ALA A 16 7.36 5.60 23.27
N SER A 17 8.42 6.23 22.74
CA SER A 17 8.37 7.64 22.33
C SER A 17 7.58 7.81 21.04
N SER A 18 6.96 8.98 20.85
CA SER A 18 6.38 9.39 19.57
C SER A 18 7.46 9.73 18.52
N GLY A 19 7.05 9.95 17.27
CA GLY A 19 7.96 10.28 16.16
C GLY A 19 8.88 9.11 15.76
N ARG A 20 8.44 7.89 16.03
CA ARG A 20 9.12 6.65 15.61
C ARG A 20 8.30 5.99 14.51
N PRO A 21 8.94 5.17 13.65
CA PRO A 21 8.20 4.37 12.68
C PRO A 21 7.24 3.41 13.39
N GLU A 22 6.12 3.11 12.74
CA GLU A 22 5.22 2.02 13.14
C GLU A 22 5.94 0.66 13.06
N GLY A 23 5.60 -0.25 13.98
CA GLY A 23 6.08 -1.63 13.96
C GLY A 23 7.59 -1.77 14.15
N CYS A 24 8.16 -2.76 13.45
CA CYS A 24 9.58 -3.12 13.55
C CYS A 24 10.38 -2.35 12.51
N TYR A 25 11.53 -1.82 12.90
CA TYR A 25 12.45 -1.15 11.99
C TYR A 25 13.91 -1.38 12.40
N SER A 26 14.83 -1.23 11.45
CA SER A 26 16.26 -1.19 11.73
C SER A 26 16.75 0.25 11.79
N PHE A 27 17.62 0.54 12.76
CA PHE A 27 18.29 1.84 12.90
C PHE A 27 19.66 1.63 13.52
N ALA A 28 20.70 2.20 12.91
CA ALA A 28 22.10 2.01 13.30
C ALA A 28 22.51 0.53 13.44
N GLY A 29 22.07 -0.31 12.48
CA GLY A 29 22.38 -1.75 12.46
C GLY A 29 21.69 -2.59 13.54
N ARG A 30 20.72 -2.02 14.28
CA ARG A 30 20.01 -2.70 15.37
C ARG A 30 18.51 -2.74 15.12
N PRO A 31 17.79 -3.81 15.51
CA PRO A 31 16.35 -3.88 15.42
C PRO A 31 15.68 -3.12 16.56
N TRP A 32 14.57 -2.48 16.23
CA TRP A 32 13.72 -1.71 17.13
C TRP A 32 12.26 -2.08 16.88
N LEU A 33 11.44 -1.96 17.92
CA LEU A 33 9.99 -2.10 17.86
C LEU A 33 9.35 -0.92 18.57
N ALA A 34 8.62 -0.08 17.82
CA ALA A 34 7.85 0.99 18.41
C ALA A 34 6.52 0.46 18.97
N THR A 35 6.23 0.77 20.22
CA THR A 35 5.02 0.29 20.91
C THR A 35 4.00 1.39 21.23
N ASN A 36 4.35 2.66 20.95
CA ASN A 36 3.42 3.76 21.17
C ASN A 36 2.37 3.84 20.06
N PRO A 37 1.06 3.77 20.37
CA PRO A 37 -0.01 3.87 19.38
C PRO A 37 0.01 5.16 18.54
N SER A 38 0.58 6.26 19.06
CA SER A 38 0.73 7.52 18.31
C SER A 38 1.68 7.41 17.12
N ASN A 39 2.43 6.32 16.98
CA ASN A 39 3.30 6.08 15.83
C ASN A 39 2.59 5.35 14.67
N LYS A 40 1.32 4.95 14.83
CA LYS A 40 0.58 4.27 13.74
C LYS A 40 0.55 5.09 12.47
N GLY A 41 0.77 4.45 11.33
CA GLY A 41 0.91 5.10 10.01
C GLY A 41 2.20 5.90 9.81
N SER A 42 3.10 5.96 10.79
CA SER A 42 4.38 6.65 10.64
C SER A 42 5.37 5.75 9.90
N GLY A 43 5.75 6.17 8.70
CA GLY A 43 6.75 5.45 7.90
C GLY A 43 8.17 5.52 8.50
N ALA A 44 9.00 4.54 8.13
CA ALA A 44 10.43 4.60 8.38
C ALA A 44 11.11 5.53 7.36
N LEU A 45 11.56 6.69 7.82
CA LEU A 45 12.23 7.72 7.01
C LEU A 45 13.74 7.82 7.33
N GLY A 46 14.51 8.30 6.36
CA GLY A 46 15.95 8.54 6.50
C GLY A 46 16.74 7.25 6.70
N GLN A 47 17.51 7.18 7.79
CA GLN A 47 18.37 6.01 8.11
C GLN A 47 17.61 4.82 8.71
N ARG A 48 16.28 4.94 8.87
CA ARG A 48 15.44 3.87 9.41
C ARG A 48 14.90 3.05 8.26
N LYS A 49 15.04 1.71 8.31
CA LYS A 49 14.47 0.81 7.31
C LYS A 49 13.35 -0.03 7.93
N PRO A 50 12.14 -0.06 7.33
CA PRO A 50 11.02 -0.83 7.87
C PRO A 50 11.31 -2.32 7.75
N LEU A 51 10.89 -3.10 8.73
CA LEU A 51 11.07 -4.57 8.78
C LEU A 51 9.74 -5.30 8.93
N CYS A 52 8.80 -4.76 9.71
CA CYS A 52 7.48 -5.33 9.90
C CYS A 52 6.44 -4.21 10.10
N SER A 53 5.21 -4.44 9.66
CA SER A 53 4.03 -3.64 10.02
C SER A 53 3.18 -4.43 11.02
N ASP A 54 2.48 -3.75 11.93
CA ASP A 54 1.46 -4.39 12.79
C ASP A 54 0.11 -4.56 12.06
N GLN A 55 0.05 -4.12 10.81
CA GLN A 55 -1.08 -4.36 9.92
C GLN A 55 -1.07 -5.82 9.48
N ALA A 56 -2.18 -6.51 9.70
CA ALA A 56 -2.40 -7.85 9.15
C ALA A 56 -2.52 -7.74 7.62
N GLU A 57 -1.60 -8.36 6.89
CA GLU A 57 -1.65 -8.37 5.43
C GLU A 57 -2.93 -9.05 4.88
N PRO A 58 -3.42 -8.63 3.69
CA PRO A 58 -3.05 -7.44 2.95
C PRO A 58 -4.10 -6.35 3.13
N HIS A 59 -3.63 -5.11 3.26
CA HIS A 59 -4.38 -3.97 2.74
C HIS A 59 -4.84 -4.34 1.34
N ALA A 60 -6.14 -4.31 1.06
CA ALA A 60 -6.64 -4.60 -0.27
C ALA A 60 -5.85 -3.74 -1.25
N GLU A 61 -4.92 -4.37 -1.97
CA GLU A 61 -4.14 -3.66 -2.98
C GLU A 61 -5.18 -3.14 -3.96
N PRO A 62 -5.32 -1.82 -4.14
CA PRO A 62 -6.39 -1.26 -4.98
C PRO A 62 -6.33 -1.83 -6.41
N CYS A 63 -5.17 -2.36 -6.79
CA CYS A 63 -4.88 -2.99 -8.06
C CYS A 63 -5.25 -4.49 -8.15
N ARG A 64 -5.44 -5.20 -7.02
CA ARG A 64 -5.76 -6.64 -7.02
C ARG A 64 -7.22 -6.95 -7.37
N GLY A 65 -8.07 -5.93 -7.53
CA GLY A 65 -9.50 -6.06 -7.79
C GLY A 65 -9.96 -6.00 -9.25
N LYS A 66 -9.08 -5.84 -10.26
CA LYS A 66 -9.53 -5.66 -11.67
C LYS A 66 -9.11 -6.73 -12.67
N ALA A 67 -8.36 -7.75 -12.26
CA ALA A 67 -7.82 -8.75 -13.19
C ALA A 67 -8.70 -10.00 -13.40
N HIS A 68 -9.82 -10.18 -12.69
CA HIS A 68 -10.63 -11.40 -12.79
C HIS A 68 -12.13 -11.20 -13.08
N ALA A 69 -12.55 -10.00 -13.50
CA ALA A 69 -13.95 -9.70 -13.82
C ALA A 69 -14.25 -9.62 -15.34
N LEU A 70 -13.39 -10.15 -16.21
CA LEU A 70 -13.61 -10.15 -17.67
C LEU A 70 -13.96 -11.51 -18.27
N LEU A 71 -14.02 -12.58 -17.46
CA LEU A 71 -14.53 -13.88 -17.92
C LEU A 71 -15.75 -14.29 -17.10
N GLY A 72 -16.85 -13.61 -17.41
CA GLY A 72 -18.19 -14.19 -17.40
C GLY A 72 -18.82 -14.47 -16.04
N GLN A 73 -19.60 -13.52 -15.53
CA GLN A 73 -20.83 -13.87 -14.82
C GLN A 73 -21.98 -12.99 -15.32
N ARG A 74 -22.92 -13.66 -16.00
CA ARG A 74 -24.22 -13.12 -16.37
C ARG A 74 -24.97 -12.70 -15.10
N SER A 75 -25.70 -11.60 -15.28
CA SER A 75 -26.83 -11.15 -14.48
C SER A 75 -27.77 -12.30 -14.08
N PRO A 76 -28.56 -12.12 -13.00
CA PRO A 76 -29.91 -11.66 -13.28
C PRO A 76 -30.30 -10.41 -12.51
N GLU A 77 -31.03 -9.58 -13.24
CA GLU A 77 -31.71 -8.35 -12.84
C GLU A 77 -32.90 -8.61 -11.89
N THR A 78 -33.45 -7.50 -11.39
CA THR A 78 -34.87 -7.24 -11.09
C THR A 78 -35.22 -7.30 -9.59
N SER A 79 -35.78 -6.28 -8.93
CA SER A 79 -36.12 -4.88 -9.27
C SER A 79 -36.70 -4.16 -8.04
N ALA A 80 -36.61 -2.81 -8.05
CA ALA A 80 -37.53 -1.82 -7.46
C ALA A 80 -37.60 -1.67 -5.92
N GLY A 81 -37.68 -0.48 -5.32
CA GLY A 81 -37.74 0.89 -5.82
C GLY A 81 -38.24 1.87 -4.72
N ALA A 82 -37.75 3.13 -4.75
CA ALA A 82 -38.30 4.37 -4.15
C ALA A 82 -38.41 4.45 -2.59
N ALA A 83 -38.24 5.57 -1.88
CA ALA A 83 -38.28 7.01 -2.18
C ALA A 83 -37.43 7.80 -1.14
N GLY A 84 -37.07 9.07 -1.42
CA GLY A 84 -36.18 9.95 -0.61
C GLY A 84 -36.78 10.49 0.72
N PRO A 85 -36.39 11.69 1.25
CA PRO A 85 -35.50 12.72 0.69
C PRO A 85 -34.39 13.26 1.65
N THR A 86 -33.41 13.94 1.04
CA THR A 86 -32.73 15.20 1.47
C THR A 86 -32.20 15.36 2.90
N THR A 87 -30.90 15.60 3.05
CA THR A 87 -30.37 16.81 3.72
C THR A 87 -28.94 17.10 3.23
N THR A 88 -28.81 18.23 2.57
CA THR A 88 -27.59 18.90 2.13
C THR A 88 -26.73 19.30 3.33
N VAL A 89 -25.45 18.91 3.34
CA VAL A 89 -24.43 19.63 4.12
C VAL A 89 -23.38 20.14 3.15
N ALA A 90 -23.28 21.47 3.10
CA ALA A 90 -22.43 22.22 2.21
C ALA A 90 -20.94 21.96 2.45
N ALA A 91 -20.19 21.89 1.36
CA ALA A 91 -18.74 21.80 1.33
C ALA A 91 -18.08 23.08 1.86
N PRO A 92 -16.93 23.00 2.54
CA PRO A 92 -16.01 24.13 2.58
C PRO A 92 -15.32 24.24 1.21
N SER A 93 -15.62 25.33 0.52
CA SER A 93 -14.96 25.79 -0.70
C SER A 93 -13.52 26.21 -0.38
N VAL A 94 -12.56 25.32 -0.67
CA VAL A 94 -11.14 25.69 -0.70
C VAL A 94 -10.87 26.39 -2.04
N PRO A 95 -10.33 27.62 -2.05
CA PRO A 95 -10.10 28.37 -3.28
C PRO A 95 -9.16 27.61 -4.22
N ALA A 96 -9.61 27.50 -5.47
CA ALA A 96 -8.80 27.06 -6.60
C ALA A 96 -7.63 28.04 -6.80
N GLY A 97 -6.42 27.60 -6.47
CA GLY A 97 -5.27 28.49 -6.48
C GLY A 97 -3.95 27.81 -6.20
N LEU A 98 -3.65 26.72 -6.91
CA LEU A 98 -2.34 26.34 -7.45
C LEU A 98 -2.51 24.92 -7.98
N ALA A 99 -2.36 24.73 -9.29
CA ALA A 99 -2.25 23.41 -9.89
C ALA A 99 -0.94 22.76 -9.41
N SER A 100 -0.95 22.22 -8.19
CA SER A 100 -0.01 21.16 -7.83
C SER A 100 -0.39 19.98 -8.70
N ALA A 101 0.47 19.62 -9.65
CA ALA A 101 0.43 18.29 -10.23
C ALA A 101 0.27 17.32 -9.07
N GLY A 102 -0.89 16.67 -8.98
CA GLY A 102 -1.14 15.67 -7.95
C GLY A 102 -0.08 14.57 -8.03
N PRO A 103 0.09 13.76 -6.98
CA PRO A 103 1.01 12.63 -7.05
C PRO A 103 0.65 11.76 -8.27
N SER A 104 1.56 11.69 -9.24
CA SER A 104 1.42 10.81 -10.39
C SER A 104 1.58 9.38 -9.91
N LEU A 105 0.47 8.65 -9.84
CA LEU A 105 0.47 7.23 -9.55
C LEU A 105 0.86 6.48 -10.82
N PHE A 106 2.06 5.91 -10.82
CA PHE A 106 2.48 4.97 -11.84
C PHE A 106 2.13 3.56 -11.37
N CYS A 107 1.25 2.89 -12.11
CA CYS A 107 0.94 1.48 -11.87
C CYS A 107 1.89 0.63 -12.72
N PHE A 108 2.63 -0.27 -12.07
CA PHE A 108 3.41 -1.30 -12.75
C PHE A 108 2.85 -2.67 -12.39
N THR A 109 2.61 -3.50 -13.40
CA THR A 109 2.21 -4.90 -13.22
C THR A 109 3.44 -5.79 -13.40
N VAL A 110 3.78 -6.58 -12.39
CA VAL A 110 4.79 -7.63 -12.53
C VAL A 110 4.08 -8.87 -13.07
N ALA A 111 4.28 -9.16 -14.35
CA ALA A 111 3.85 -10.42 -14.93
C ALA A 111 4.93 -11.49 -14.70
N SER A 112 4.58 -12.59 -14.04
CA SER A 112 5.43 -13.79 -13.99
C SER A 112 5.10 -14.65 -15.20
N MET A 113 6.03 -14.78 -16.15
CA MET A 113 5.82 -15.50 -17.41
C MET A 113 6.95 -16.51 -17.63
N ALA A 114 6.66 -17.58 -18.39
CA ALA A 114 7.68 -18.53 -18.81
C ALA A 114 8.70 -17.86 -19.76
N GLU A 115 9.95 -18.34 -19.78
CA GLU A 115 11.08 -17.70 -20.49
C GLU A 115 10.83 -17.46 -21.99
N ALA A 116 10.05 -18.33 -22.64
CA ALA A 116 9.70 -18.17 -24.06
C ALA A 116 8.84 -16.92 -24.31
N GLU A 117 7.91 -16.61 -23.41
CA GLU A 117 7.02 -15.45 -23.54
C GLU A 117 7.75 -14.15 -23.19
N LEU A 118 8.73 -14.21 -22.29
CA LEU A 118 9.59 -13.08 -21.95
C LEU A 118 10.37 -12.57 -23.18
N LYS A 119 10.87 -13.47 -24.03
CA LYS A 119 11.60 -13.08 -25.26
C LYS A 119 10.70 -12.37 -26.26
N LEU A 120 9.45 -12.82 -26.39
CA LEU A 120 8.46 -12.19 -27.28
C LEU A 120 8.12 -10.77 -26.81
N LEU A 121 7.90 -10.57 -25.50
CA LEU A 121 7.65 -9.24 -24.94
C LEU A 121 8.86 -8.31 -25.06
N GLN A 122 10.07 -8.81 -24.84
CA GLN A 122 11.29 -7.99 -25.00
C GLN A 122 11.47 -7.48 -26.44
N ALA A 123 11.11 -8.29 -27.44
CA ALA A 123 11.14 -7.89 -28.84
C ALA A 123 10.09 -6.80 -29.17
N GLN A 124 8.93 -6.82 -28.48
CA GLN A 124 7.86 -5.85 -28.71
C GLN A 124 8.10 -4.49 -28.02
N VAL A 125 8.74 -4.49 -26.84
CA VAL A 125 9.02 -3.27 -26.06
C VAL A 125 10.20 -2.48 -26.62
N ARG A 126 11.14 -3.12 -27.31
CA ARG A 126 12.36 -2.50 -27.86
C ARG A 126 12.21 -1.93 -29.29
N LYS A 127 11.01 -1.51 -29.68
CA LYS A 127 10.81 -0.82 -30.97
C LYS A 127 11.41 0.57 -30.98
#